data_AF-A0A953MXK4-F1
#
_entry.id   AF-A0A953MXK4-F1
#
_cell.length_a   1.000
_cell.length_b   1.000
_cell.length_c   1.000
_cell.angle_alpha   90.00
_cell.angle_beta   90.00
_cell.angle_gamma   90.00
#
_symmetry.space_group_name_H-M   'P 1'
#
loop_
_entity.id
_entity.type
_entity.pdbx_description
1 polymer ?
#
loop_
_entity_poly.entity_id
_entity_poly.type
_entity_poly.pdbx_seq_one_letter_code
_entity_poly.pdbx_strand_id
1 'polypeptide(L)'
;MNAMMRSTLCGVLVLGLVQVAQAQGFNRHYDAFSSEFDQGAFGIEPTGLDWMIFSVSYEPDTVTPDSILGIHTIILQKIDAQGELLAEKKFKIPQHGAYLGWANCCDTLAGGGFVSGGSIENLDGSSEVELVRYSPQGDTLWTRTFGDASHFWIGSQVKQTPDEGFLVCGYTDATGNTDGFVLKTDSAGNELWRHTYGAGSVSDDYSCITLVPDGYVLSGRSHLSADNFDFWVTKIDTSGTLQWDIRFGSPYKEPSPSILYLQDGRLLLGGGWGTDPFYFETPYVVFIDPANGDTLYSRKYGATDYITTIFVSKQFPDSDIIHAGVSYVGGPEQGLLLRTTSDGDSIWMRNYFYYDDDVEQGQGRFFDVLPTADNGCIATGFANGPVNVPLPPGHSQDTWVVKVDSMGCVVPGCDGIVGITEVATNLGDALHLYPNPVREQLHVGISLPHGFKTTGPLTLSVTSLEGKLVQQVAVPTSAAGEVVLDVSGLASGMYALHLSDAQRWLAGTKFVVE
;
A
#
# COMPACT_ATOMS: atom_id res chain seq x y z
N MET A 1 -18.46 27.54 65.83
CA MET A 1 -19.17 27.68 64.53
C MET A 1 -18.19 28.33 63.57
N ASN A 2 -17.67 27.76 62.49
CA ASN A 2 -17.74 26.42 61.91
C ASN A 2 -16.41 26.15 61.17
N ALA A 3 -15.92 24.91 61.33
CA ALA A 3 -15.12 24.08 60.43
C ALA A 3 -13.91 24.66 59.65
N MET A 4 -12.71 24.29 60.11
CA MET A 4 -11.47 24.20 59.29
C MET A 4 -11.61 23.14 58.19
N MET A 5 -11.25 23.50 56.96
CA MET A 5 -10.98 22.56 55.86
C MET A 5 -9.81 21.64 56.22
N ARG A 6 -10.04 20.33 56.16
CA ARG A 6 -8.98 19.33 55.94
C ARG A 6 -9.09 18.89 54.49
N SER A 7 -8.13 19.28 53.66
CA SER A 7 -7.93 18.71 52.33
C SER A 7 -7.24 17.35 52.49
N THR A 8 -7.95 16.29 52.14
CA THR A 8 -7.37 14.96 51.98
C THR A 8 -6.76 14.90 50.58
N LEU A 9 -5.43 14.97 50.47
CA LEU A 9 -4.73 14.58 49.25
C LEU A 9 -4.91 13.08 49.06
N CYS A 10 -5.76 12.67 48.12
CA CYS A 10 -5.76 11.32 47.57
C CYS A 10 -4.88 11.35 46.31
N GLY A 11 -3.59 11.04 46.49
CA GLY A 11 -2.68 10.84 45.37
C GLY A 11 -3.00 9.51 44.70
N VAL A 12 -3.76 9.54 43.61
CA VAL A 12 -3.86 8.39 42.71
C VAL A 12 -2.67 8.47 41.77
N LEU A 13 -1.62 7.73 42.11
CA LEU A 13 -0.50 7.48 41.22
C LEU A 13 -0.99 6.48 40.17
N VAL A 14 -1.54 6.96 39.05
CA VAL A 14 -1.80 6.11 37.88
C VAL A 14 -0.45 5.88 37.21
N LEU A 15 0.27 4.84 37.67
CA LEU A 15 1.31 4.20 36.87
C LEU A 15 0.60 3.45 35.74
N GLY A 16 0.22 4.19 34.70
CA GLY A 16 -0.15 3.62 33.42
C GLY A 16 1.10 3.08 32.75
N LEU A 17 1.50 1.85 33.10
CA LEU A 17 2.23 1.01 32.17
C LEU A 17 1.25 0.74 31.03
N VAL A 18 1.23 1.62 30.02
CA VAL A 18 0.72 1.25 28.71
C VAL A 18 1.76 0.25 28.19
N GLN A 19 1.54 -1.01 28.52
CA GLN A 19 2.06 -2.09 27.71
C GLN A 19 1.45 -1.86 26.33
N VAL A 20 2.20 -1.20 25.44
CA VAL A 20 1.88 -1.23 24.02
C VAL A 20 1.96 -2.71 23.69
N ALA A 21 0.81 -3.38 23.59
CA ALA A 21 0.75 -4.69 23.01
C ALA A 21 1.49 -4.56 21.67
N GLN A 22 2.58 -5.28 21.47
CA GLN A 22 3.21 -5.36 20.16
C GLN A 22 2.12 -5.87 19.23
N ALA A 23 1.50 -4.97 18.46
CA ALA A 23 0.56 -5.40 17.44
C ALA A 23 1.39 -6.24 16.48
N GLN A 24 1.02 -7.52 16.40
CA GLN A 24 1.73 -8.48 15.59
C GLN A 24 1.49 -8.09 14.13
N GLY A 25 2.57 -8.02 13.34
CA GLY A 25 2.43 -7.91 11.90
C GLY A 25 1.65 -9.11 11.36
N PHE A 26 0.99 -8.93 10.23
CA PHE A 26 0.25 -9.99 9.56
C PHE A 26 0.38 -9.86 8.06
N ASN A 27 0.08 -10.96 7.38
CA ASN A 27 -0.08 -11.01 5.95
C ASN A 27 -1.38 -11.75 5.65
N ARG A 28 -2.27 -11.12 4.91
CA ARG A 28 -3.60 -11.64 4.59
C ARG A 28 -3.92 -11.38 3.13
N HIS A 29 -4.64 -12.33 2.54
CA HIS A 29 -5.33 -12.12 1.29
C HIS A 29 -6.83 -12.25 1.52
N TYR A 30 -7.60 -11.54 0.72
CA TYR A 30 -9.05 -11.58 0.76
C TYR A 30 -9.55 -11.78 -0.66
N ASP A 31 -10.31 -12.85 -0.83
CA ASP A 31 -10.95 -13.22 -2.08
C ASP A 31 -12.46 -13.18 -1.87
N ALA A 32 -13.08 -12.12 -2.39
CA ALA A 32 -14.51 -11.90 -2.26
C ALA A 32 -15.34 -12.79 -3.19
N PHE A 33 -14.73 -13.42 -4.18
CA PHE A 33 -15.44 -14.06 -5.30
C PHE A 33 -15.06 -15.51 -5.56
N SER A 34 -14.19 -16.10 -4.73
CA SER A 34 -13.49 -17.36 -5.02
C SER A 34 -12.59 -17.22 -6.25
N SER A 35 -11.62 -18.14 -6.44
CA SER A 35 -10.50 -18.06 -7.42
C SER A 35 -10.88 -17.96 -8.91
N GLU A 36 -12.11 -17.57 -9.24
CA GLU A 36 -12.66 -17.37 -10.57
C GLU A 36 -12.41 -15.95 -11.12
N PHE A 37 -12.20 -14.94 -10.26
CA PHE A 37 -12.12 -13.53 -10.69
C PHE A 37 -10.97 -12.75 -10.04
N ASP A 38 -10.28 -11.94 -10.84
CA ASP A 38 -9.20 -11.08 -10.37
C ASP A 38 -9.73 -9.97 -9.47
N GLN A 39 -9.05 -9.72 -8.35
CA GLN A 39 -9.36 -8.67 -7.38
C GLN A 39 -8.09 -7.88 -7.02
N GLY A 40 -8.20 -6.57 -6.80
CA GLY A 40 -7.06 -5.77 -6.31
C GLY A 40 -7.49 -4.55 -5.51
N ALA A 41 -6.75 -4.25 -4.44
CA ALA A 41 -6.97 -3.08 -3.60
C ALA A 41 -6.18 -1.86 -4.08
N PHE A 42 -6.83 -0.70 -4.06
CA PHE A 42 -6.25 0.58 -4.49
C PHE A 42 -6.27 1.65 -3.39
N GLY A 43 -6.89 1.35 -2.26
CA GLY A 43 -7.01 2.26 -1.13
C GLY A 43 -7.22 1.54 0.20
N ILE A 44 -6.68 2.11 1.27
CA ILE A 44 -6.92 1.64 2.65
C ILE A 44 -7.10 2.85 3.57
N GLU A 45 -8.11 2.79 4.43
CA GLU A 45 -8.51 3.87 5.32
C GLU A 45 -8.69 3.39 6.78
N PRO A 46 -8.27 4.18 7.78
CA PRO A 46 -8.46 3.83 9.19
C PRO A 46 -9.93 3.97 9.62
N THR A 47 -10.40 3.04 10.45
CA THR A 47 -11.77 3.01 10.99
C THR A 47 -11.76 2.88 12.52
N GLY A 48 -11.00 3.74 13.19
CA GLY A 48 -10.67 3.59 14.61
C GLY A 48 -9.45 2.69 14.81
N LEU A 49 -9.65 1.50 15.38
CA LEU A 49 -8.59 0.49 15.53
C LEU A 49 -8.54 -0.53 14.37
N ASP A 50 -9.54 -0.49 13.50
CA ASP A 50 -9.74 -1.39 12.36
C ASP A 50 -9.42 -0.65 11.05
N TRP A 51 -9.42 -1.34 9.91
CA TRP A 51 -9.21 -0.74 8.59
C TRP A 51 -10.32 -1.09 7.59
N MET A 52 -10.55 -0.20 6.64
CA MET A 52 -11.41 -0.41 5.48
C MET A 52 -10.53 -0.47 4.23
N ILE A 53 -10.63 -1.56 3.48
CA ILE A 53 -9.90 -1.78 2.23
C ILE A 53 -10.87 -1.55 1.07
N PHE A 54 -10.42 -0.81 0.07
CA PHE A 54 -11.16 -0.50 -1.14
C PHE A 54 -10.54 -1.24 -2.31
N SER A 55 -11.26 -2.24 -2.81
CA SER A 55 -10.84 -3.09 -3.91
C SER A 55 -11.80 -3.03 -5.09
N VAL A 56 -11.31 -3.46 -6.25
CA VAL A 56 -12.13 -3.73 -7.44
C VAL A 56 -11.93 -5.18 -7.83
N SER A 57 -12.99 -5.82 -8.32
CA SER A 57 -12.91 -7.11 -9.00
C SER A 57 -13.71 -7.07 -10.30
N TYR A 58 -13.32 -7.92 -11.25
CA TYR A 58 -14.04 -8.14 -12.50
C TYR A 58 -15.12 -9.21 -12.29
N GLU A 59 -16.39 -8.88 -12.49
CA GLU A 59 -17.51 -9.81 -12.35
C GLU A 59 -18.36 -9.84 -13.64
N PRO A 60 -18.74 -11.02 -14.17
CA PRO A 60 -19.67 -11.11 -15.28
C PRO A 60 -21.10 -10.74 -14.85
N ASP A 61 -21.69 -9.74 -15.49
CA ASP A 61 -23.11 -9.40 -15.45
C ASP A 61 -23.86 -10.02 -16.62
N THR A 62 -25.05 -10.56 -16.38
CA THR A 62 -25.89 -11.09 -17.46
C THR A 62 -26.88 -10.03 -17.90
N VAL A 63 -26.76 -9.56 -19.15
CA VAL A 63 -27.71 -8.62 -19.76
C VAL A 63 -28.85 -9.37 -20.43
N THR A 64 -28.53 -10.51 -21.03
CA THR A 64 -29.48 -11.52 -21.53
C THR A 64 -28.90 -12.92 -21.30
N PRO A 65 -29.68 -14.02 -21.42
CA PRO A 65 -29.14 -15.38 -21.31
C PRO A 65 -27.96 -15.69 -22.25
N ASP A 66 -27.82 -14.92 -23.35
CA ASP A 66 -26.79 -15.10 -24.38
C ASP A 66 -25.77 -13.93 -24.42
N SER A 67 -25.84 -12.96 -23.49
CA SER A 67 -24.89 -11.84 -23.41
C SER A 67 -24.42 -11.59 -21.97
N ILE A 68 -23.11 -11.79 -21.78
CA ILE A 68 -22.40 -11.49 -20.54
C ILE A 68 -21.62 -10.19 -20.79
N LEU A 69 -21.85 -9.18 -19.95
CA LEU A 69 -20.97 -8.02 -19.85
C LEU A 69 -20.05 -8.21 -18.66
N GLY A 70 -18.75 -8.16 -18.87
CA GLY A 70 -17.82 -8.01 -17.76
C GLY A 70 -17.98 -6.62 -17.15
N ILE A 71 -18.28 -6.54 -15.87
CA ILE A 71 -18.32 -5.26 -15.16
C ILE A 71 -17.50 -5.29 -13.90
N HIS A 72 -16.89 -4.15 -13.60
CA HIS A 72 -16.07 -3.98 -12.41
C HIS A 72 -16.98 -3.64 -11.22
N THR A 73 -16.78 -4.36 -10.12
CA THR A 73 -17.50 -4.22 -8.86
C THR A 73 -16.54 -3.66 -7.80
N ILE A 74 -16.94 -2.59 -7.11
CA ILE A 74 -16.18 -2.06 -5.97
C ILE A 74 -16.50 -2.92 -4.75
N ILE A 75 -15.47 -3.25 -3.97
CA ILE A 75 -15.56 -4.09 -2.78
C ILE A 75 -14.97 -3.32 -1.61
N LEU A 76 -15.74 -3.25 -0.53
CA LEU A 76 -15.32 -2.68 0.75
C LEU A 76 -15.17 -3.82 1.75
N GLN A 77 -13.93 -4.07 2.19
CA GLN A 77 -13.61 -5.10 3.18
C GLN A 77 -13.14 -4.42 4.47
N LYS A 78 -13.88 -4.62 5.55
CA LYS A 78 -13.49 -4.15 6.89
C LYS A 78 -12.72 -5.25 7.60
N ILE A 79 -11.52 -4.94 8.07
CA ILE A 79 -10.64 -5.87 8.78
C ILE A 79 -10.29 -5.33 10.16
N ASP A 80 -10.09 -6.21 11.13
CA ASP A 80 -9.63 -5.81 12.47
C ASP A 80 -8.11 -5.61 12.55
N ALA A 81 -7.65 -5.24 13.75
CA ALA A 81 -6.24 -5.04 14.06
C ALA A 81 -5.32 -6.28 13.84
N GLN A 82 -5.91 -7.48 13.69
CA GLN A 82 -5.23 -8.75 13.46
C GLN A 82 -5.35 -9.22 11.99
N GLY A 83 -6.08 -8.48 11.16
CA GLY A 83 -6.34 -8.84 9.77
C GLY A 83 -7.49 -9.82 9.60
N GLU A 84 -8.35 -10.01 10.60
CA GLU A 84 -9.56 -10.82 10.44
C GLU A 84 -10.65 -10.01 9.73
N LEU A 85 -11.31 -10.62 8.74
CA LEU A 85 -12.39 -9.98 7.99
C LEU A 85 -13.64 -9.85 8.88
N LEU A 86 -14.05 -8.61 9.15
CA LEU A 86 -15.22 -8.29 9.97
C LEU A 86 -16.49 -8.11 9.13
N ALA A 87 -16.35 -7.52 7.94
CA ALA A 87 -17.47 -7.26 7.04
C ALA A 87 -16.99 -7.11 5.60
N GLU A 88 -17.85 -7.46 4.66
CA GLU A 88 -17.64 -7.26 3.23
C GLU A 88 -18.90 -6.67 2.60
N LYS A 89 -18.72 -5.68 1.73
CA LYS A 89 -19.79 -5.06 0.95
C LYS A 89 -19.37 -4.91 -0.50
N LYS A 90 -20.31 -5.15 -1.41
CA LYS A 90 -20.11 -5.06 -2.85
C LYS A 90 -21.00 -3.96 -3.40
N PHE A 91 -20.40 -3.04 -4.14
CA PHE A 91 -21.08 -1.96 -4.83
C PHE A 91 -20.95 -2.18 -6.33
N LYS A 92 -22.11 -2.36 -6.96
CA LYS A 92 -22.25 -2.67 -8.38
C LYS A 92 -23.29 -1.73 -8.96
N ILE A 93 -22.97 -1.11 -10.08
CA ILE A 93 -23.94 -0.37 -10.89
C ILE A 93 -24.38 -1.31 -12.02
N PRO A 94 -25.66 -1.70 -12.09
CA PRO A 94 -26.12 -2.61 -13.14
C PRO A 94 -25.75 -2.09 -14.53
N GLN A 95 -25.19 -2.95 -15.38
CA GLN A 95 -24.80 -2.62 -16.75
C GLN A 95 -23.73 -1.51 -16.90
N HIS A 96 -22.97 -1.21 -15.85
CA HIS A 96 -21.85 -0.26 -15.89
C HIS A 96 -20.65 -0.87 -15.16
N GLY A 97 -19.44 -0.63 -15.66
CA GLY A 97 -18.22 -0.95 -14.91
C GLY A 97 -17.95 0.16 -13.90
N ALA A 98 -17.77 -0.17 -12.61
CA ALA A 98 -17.36 0.80 -11.59
C ALA A 98 -15.90 0.54 -11.19
N TYR A 99 -15.06 1.56 -11.36
CA TYR A 99 -13.63 1.51 -11.09
C TYR A 99 -13.28 2.46 -9.96
N LEU A 100 -12.45 2.00 -9.03
CA LEU A 100 -11.70 2.89 -8.16
C LEU A 100 -10.61 3.60 -8.96
N GLY A 101 -10.24 4.79 -8.49
CA GLY A 101 -9.12 5.54 -9.03
C GLY A 101 -7.76 4.85 -8.78
N TRP A 102 -6.69 5.55 -9.13
CA TRP A 102 -5.32 5.12 -8.90
C TRP A 102 -4.95 5.13 -7.40
N ALA A 103 -3.81 4.53 -7.04
CA ALA A 103 -3.21 4.51 -5.70
C ALA A 103 -3.69 5.60 -4.72
N ASN A 104 -4.13 5.21 -3.53
CA ASN A 104 -4.68 6.13 -2.51
C ASN A 104 -5.92 6.88 -3.05
N CYS A 105 -6.82 6.16 -3.71
CA CYS A 105 -8.03 6.67 -4.39
C CYS A 105 -9.18 7.06 -3.46
N CYS A 106 -9.01 6.94 -2.15
CA CYS A 106 -10.03 7.18 -1.14
C CYS A 106 -9.56 8.18 -0.08
N ASP A 107 -10.49 8.58 0.79
CA ASP A 107 -10.20 9.43 1.93
C ASP A 107 -11.17 9.16 3.10
N THR A 108 -10.66 9.25 4.32
CA THR A 108 -11.46 9.21 5.55
C THR A 108 -12.06 10.58 5.84
N LEU A 109 -13.35 10.62 6.18
CA LEU A 109 -14.06 11.89 6.38
C LEU A 109 -14.06 12.35 7.84
N ALA A 110 -14.00 13.68 8.02
CA ALA A 110 -14.29 14.30 9.31
C ALA A 110 -15.70 13.92 9.79
N GLY A 111 -15.81 13.34 10.98
CA GLY A 111 -17.09 12.82 11.51
C GLY A 111 -17.40 11.35 11.16
N GLY A 112 -16.51 10.69 10.41
CA GLY A 112 -16.57 9.27 10.09
C GLY A 112 -17.17 8.98 8.71
N GLY A 113 -16.88 7.77 8.22
CA GLY A 113 -17.20 7.36 6.85
C GLY A 113 -16.06 7.68 5.89
N PHE A 114 -16.32 7.40 4.61
CA PHE A 114 -15.29 7.44 3.57
C PHE A 114 -15.83 8.08 2.30
N VAL A 115 -14.92 8.48 1.43
CA VAL A 115 -15.21 8.83 0.05
C VAL A 115 -14.24 8.09 -0.86
N SER A 116 -14.71 7.60 -2.01
CA SER A 116 -13.85 7.09 -3.08
C SER A 116 -14.07 7.90 -4.35
N GLY A 117 -12.99 8.15 -5.07
CA GLY A 117 -13.00 8.68 -6.43
C GLY A 117 -12.64 7.58 -7.41
N GLY A 118 -13.14 7.71 -8.64
CA GLY A 118 -12.90 6.72 -9.68
C GLY A 118 -13.68 7.06 -10.94
N SER A 119 -14.09 6.03 -11.68
CA SER A 119 -14.84 6.21 -12.92
C SER A 119 -15.88 5.12 -13.11
N ILE A 120 -16.97 5.46 -13.77
CA ILE A 120 -17.87 4.49 -14.38
C ILE A 120 -17.60 4.40 -15.88
N GLU A 121 -17.75 3.20 -16.44
CA GLU A 121 -17.77 2.94 -17.87
C GLU A 121 -19.18 2.57 -18.30
N ASN A 122 -19.72 3.35 -19.24
CA ASN A 122 -21.04 3.18 -19.80
C ASN A 122 -21.02 2.15 -20.95
N LEU A 123 -22.18 1.57 -21.26
CA LEU A 123 -22.32 0.59 -22.35
C LEU A 123 -21.96 1.13 -23.74
N ASP A 124 -22.02 2.45 -23.93
CA ASP A 124 -21.63 3.11 -25.17
C ASP A 124 -20.11 3.37 -25.26
N GLY A 125 -19.35 2.95 -24.25
CA GLY A 125 -17.90 3.13 -24.14
C GLY A 125 -17.47 4.49 -23.61
N SER A 126 -18.41 5.38 -23.26
CA SER A 126 -18.07 6.62 -22.55
C SER A 126 -17.71 6.33 -21.10
N SER A 127 -16.91 7.21 -20.47
CA SER A 127 -16.57 7.10 -19.05
C SER A 127 -16.86 8.40 -18.32
N GLU A 128 -17.43 8.30 -17.13
CA GLU A 128 -17.72 9.43 -16.25
C GLU A 128 -16.99 9.27 -14.93
N VAL A 129 -16.57 10.37 -14.31
CA VAL A 129 -16.00 10.35 -12.96
C VAL A 129 -17.06 9.87 -11.99
N GLU A 130 -16.70 8.93 -11.12
CA GLU A 130 -17.52 8.49 -10.01
C GLU A 130 -17.01 9.08 -8.68
N LEU A 131 -17.93 9.61 -7.89
CA LEU A 131 -17.70 10.00 -6.50
C LEU A 131 -18.72 9.28 -5.61
N VAL A 132 -18.24 8.42 -4.72
CA VAL A 132 -19.09 7.62 -3.83
C VAL A 132 -18.80 7.98 -2.38
N ARG A 133 -19.84 8.31 -1.61
CA ARG A 133 -19.74 8.52 -0.16
C ARG A 133 -20.28 7.33 0.60
N TYR A 134 -19.56 6.91 1.62
CA TYR A 134 -19.88 5.75 2.44
C TYR A 134 -20.08 6.13 3.91
N SER A 135 -20.90 5.34 4.60
CA SER A 135 -21.01 5.34 6.06
C SER A 135 -19.72 4.81 6.70
N PRO A 136 -19.50 5.00 8.01
CA PRO A 136 -18.40 4.35 8.73
C PRO A 136 -18.41 2.82 8.65
N GLN A 137 -19.57 2.22 8.35
CA GLN A 137 -19.73 0.78 8.16
C GLN A 137 -19.53 0.35 6.69
N GLY A 138 -19.22 1.29 5.79
CA GLY A 138 -19.08 1.03 4.35
C GLY A 138 -20.41 0.94 3.59
N ASP A 139 -21.54 1.39 4.15
CA ASP A 139 -22.79 1.51 3.37
C ASP A 139 -22.71 2.69 2.41
N THR A 140 -23.07 2.50 1.14
CA THR A 140 -23.21 3.61 0.19
C THR A 140 -24.29 4.58 0.67
N LEU A 141 -23.91 5.83 0.94
CA LEU A 141 -24.83 6.90 1.30
C LEU A 141 -25.34 7.63 0.05
N TRP A 142 -24.43 7.90 -0.89
CA TRP A 142 -24.77 8.44 -2.21
C TRP A 142 -23.65 8.21 -3.21
N THR A 143 -24.03 8.25 -4.49
CA THR A 143 -23.13 8.27 -5.65
C THR A 143 -23.41 9.53 -6.47
N ARG A 144 -22.37 10.10 -7.08
CA ARG A 144 -22.43 11.18 -8.06
C ARG A 144 -21.56 10.82 -9.25
N THR A 145 -22.04 11.14 -10.45
CA THR A 145 -21.27 10.99 -11.68
C THR A 145 -21.06 12.35 -12.33
N PHE A 146 -19.89 12.55 -12.93
CA PHE A 146 -19.52 13.79 -13.58
C PHE A 146 -18.84 13.51 -14.92
N GLY A 147 -19.36 14.10 -15.98
CA GLY A 147 -18.85 13.89 -17.32
C GLY A 147 -19.85 14.36 -18.35
N ASP A 148 -19.65 13.92 -19.58
CA ASP A 148 -20.59 14.10 -20.67
C ASP A 148 -20.45 12.94 -21.67
N ALA A 149 -21.47 12.74 -22.50
CA ALA A 149 -21.54 11.60 -23.41
C ALA A 149 -20.54 11.64 -24.59
N SER A 150 -19.79 12.75 -24.78
CA SER A 150 -18.92 12.92 -25.94
C SER A 150 -17.43 12.71 -25.62
N HIS A 151 -17.08 12.60 -24.34
CA HIS A 151 -15.70 12.57 -23.85
C HIS A 151 -15.55 11.54 -22.75
N PHE A 152 -14.34 11.01 -22.57
CA PHE A 152 -14.05 10.25 -21.37
C PHE A 152 -13.66 11.20 -20.23
N TRP A 153 -14.10 10.87 -19.02
CA TRP A 153 -13.74 11.56 -17.79
C TRP A 153 -13.30 10.50 -16.78
N ILE A 154 -11.98 10.38 -16.56
CA ILE A 154 -11.40 9.35 -15.71
C ILE A 154 -10.93 9.97 -14.40
N GLY A 155 -11.56 9.61 -13.28
CA GLY A 155 -11.13 10.02 -11.94
C GLY A 155 -10.02 9.12 -11.40
N SER A 156 -8.99 9.73 -10.79
CA SER A 156 -7.82 9.03 -10.25
C SER A 156 -7.69 9.12 -8.73
N GLN A 157 -7.93 10.27 -8.11
CA GLN A 157 -7.85 10.41 -6.66
C GLN A 157 -8.87 11.41 -6.15
N VAL A 158 -9.36 11.19 -4.93
CA VAL A 158 -10.21 12.12 -4.18
C VAL A 158 -9.55 12.55 -2.86
N LYS A 159 -9.78 13.80 -2.45
CA LYS A 159 -9.51 14.28 -1.09
C LYS A 159 -10.63 15.16 -0.57
N GLN A 160 -10.92 15.06 0.74
CA GLN A 160 -11.83 15.98 1.41
C GLN A 160 -11.15 17.34 1.62
N THR A 161 -11.86 18.42 1.33
CA THR A 161 -11.41 19.79 1.56
C THR A 161 -11.87 20.33 2.93
N PRO A 162 -11.21 21.38 3.47
CA PRO A 162 -11.55 21.91 4.80
C PRO A 162 -12.98 22.47 4.92
N ASP A 163 -13.61 22.81 3.79
CA ASP A 163 -15.03 23.19 3.69
C ASP A 163 -15.98 21.98 3.61
N GLU A 164 -15.48 20.78 3.94
CA GLU A 164 -16.16 19.47 3.89
C GLU A 164 -16.57 18.99 2.50
N GLY A 165 -16.28 19.75 1.43
CA GLY A 165 -16.46 19.28 0.06
C GLY A 165 -15.37 18.31 -0.39
N PHE A 166 -15.39 17.95 -1.67
CA PHE A 166 -14.43 16.99 -2.24
C PHE A 166 -13.72 17.56 -3.45
N LEU A 167 -12.44 17.24 -3.59
CA LEU A 167 -11.66 17.43 -4.80
C LEU A 167 -11.39 16.09 -5.45
N VAL A 168 -11.64 15.99 -6.74
CA VAL A 168 -11.27 14.85 -7.57
C VAL A 168 -10.30 15.34 -8.64
N CYS A 169 -9.20 14.62 -8.85
CA CYS A 169 -8.32 14.83 -10.00
C CYS A 169 -8.36 13.63 -10.94
N GLY A 170 -7.95 13.86 -12.19
CA GLY A 170 -7.95 12.84 -13.22
C GLY A 170 -7.60 13.40 -14.58
N TYR A 171 -8.09 12.78 -15.65
CA TYR A 171 -7.85 13.23 -17.03
C TYR A 171 -9.07 13.04 -17.95
N THR A 172 -9.14 13.84 -19.02
CA THR A 172 -10.25 13.87 -19.98
C THR A 172 -9.77 14.29 -21.37
N ASP A 173 -10.48 13.90 -22.43
CA ASP A 173 -10.27 14.40 -23.80
C ASP A 173 -11.17 15.58 -24.21
N ALA A 174 -11.89 16.19 -23.26
CA ALA A 174 -12.84 17.28 -23.50
C ALA A 174 -12.26 18.54 -24.18
N THR A 175 -10.94 18.70 -24.21
CA THR A 175 -10.24 19.82 -24.85
C THR A 175 -9.70 19.47 -26.25
N GLY A 176 -9.92 18.23 -26.72
CA GLY A 176 -9.41 17.69 -27.99
C GLY A 176 -8.09 16.92 -27.87
N ASN A 177 -7.35 17.10 -26.78
CA ASN A 177 -6.27 16.21 -26.33
C ASN A 177 -6.61 15.70 -24.93
N THR A 178 -5.92 14.64 -24.49
CA THR A 178 -6.01 14.23 -23.09
C THR A 178 -5.36 15.29 -22.22
N ASP A 179 -6.11 15.92 -21.34
CA ASP A 179 -5.64 16.92 -20.39
C ASP A 179 -6.01 16.50 -18.96
N GLY A 180 -5.21 16.93 -18.00
CA GLY A 180 -5.53 16.75 -16.58
C GLY A 180 -6.71 17.62 -16.17
N PHE A 181 -7.61 17.13 -15.32
CA PHE A 181 -8.69 17.93 -14.76
C PHE A 181 -8.71 17.91 -13.23
N VAL A 182 -9.37 18.92 -12.67
CA VAL A 182 -9.74 19.01 -11.27
C VAL A 182 -11.20 19.36 -11.16
N LEU A 183 -11.94 18.59 -10.36
CA LEU A 183 -13.34 18.78 -10.04
C LEU A 183 -13.48 19.08 -8.55
N LYS A 184 -14.13 20.18 -8.19
CA LYS A 184 -14.49 20.52 -6.81
C LYS A 184 -15.99 20.39 -6.62
N THR A 185 -16.37 19.83 -5.50
CA THR A 185 -17.76 19.70 -5.05
C THR A 185 -17.99 20.32 -3.69
N ASP A 186 -19.26 20.51 -3.34
CA ASP A 186 -19.68 20.75 -1.95
C ASP A 186 -19.75 19.44 -1.14
N SER A 187 -20.09 19.52 0.14
CA SER A 187 -20.18 18.35 1.03
C SER A 187 -21.32 17.38 0.71
N ALA A 188 -22.27 17.80 -0.14
CA ALA A 188 -23.35 16.97 -0.68
C ALA A 188 -23.01 16.35 -2.05
N GLY A 189 -21.79 16.60 -2.55
CA GLY A 189 -21.30 16.10 -3.83
C GLY A 189 -21.85 16.86 -5.04
N ASN A 190 -22.36 18.09 -4.87
CA ASN A 190 -22.74 18.92 -6.02
C ASN A 190 -21.51 19.62 -6.58
N GLU A 191 -21.36 19.64 -7.91
CA GLU A 191 -20.26 20.35 -8.58
C GLU A 191 -20.31 21.85 -8.27
N LEU A 192 -19.18 22.38 -7.81
CA LEU A 192 -18.96 23.82 -7.63
C LEU A 192 -18.21 24.40 -8.83
N TRP A 193 -17.16 23.70 -9.26
CA TRP A 193 -16.38 24.04 -10.44
C TRP A 193 -15.58 22.83 -10.92
N ARG A 194 -15.20 22.86 -12.19
CA ARG A 194 -14.17 21.98 -12.77
C ARG A 194 -13.29 22.75 -13.74
N HIS A 195 -12.02 22.40 -13.76
CA HIS A 195 -11.01 23.00 -14.63
C HIS A 195 -10.15 21.93 -15.28
N THR A 196 -9.73 22.19 -16.52
CA THR A 196 -8.77 21.38 -17.27
C THR A 196 -7.46 22.12 -17.40
N TYR A 197 -6.36 21.38 -17.36
CA TYR A 197 -4.99 21.88 -17.43
C TYR A 197 -4.22 20.97 -18.38
N GLY A 198 -3.40 21.56 -19.24
CA GLY A 198 -2.55 20.82 -20.16
C GLY A 198 -1.81 21.75 -21.11
N ALA A 199 -0.80 21.22 -21.79
CA ALA A 199 0.02 21.98 -22.74
C ALA A 199 -0.56 21.98 -24.17
N GLY A 200 -1.81 21.51 -24.36
CA GLY A 200 -2.61 21.69 -25.57
C GLY A 200 -2.11 21.00 -26.85
N SER A 201 -0.89 20.44 -26.85
CA SER A 201 -0.34 19.65 -27.97
C SER A 201 0.22 18.30 -27.54
N VAL A 202 0.11 17.95 -26.26
CA VAL A 202 0.57 16.70 -25.65
C VAL A 202 -0.57 16.14 -24.81
N SER A 203 -0.56 14.83 -24.58
CA SER A 203 -1.45 14.22 -23.62
C SER A 203 -0.90 14.43 -22.21
N ASP A 204 -1.70 14.92 -21.30
CA ASP A 204 -1.34 15.16 -19.91
C ASP A 204 -2.34 14.44 -18.99
N ASP A 205 -1.87 13.87 -17.88
CA ASP A 205 -2.73 13.22 -16.89
C ASP A 205 -2.36 13.64 -15.47
N TYR A 206 -3.36 13.73 -14.58
CA TYR A 206 -3.15 13.81 -13.13
C TYR A 206 -3.56 12.51 -12.46
N SER A 207 -2.68 11.99 -11.62
CA SER A 207 -2.92 10.78 -10.82
C SER A 207 -3.16 11.09 -9.35
N CYS A 208 -2.62 12.20 -8.84
CA CYS A 208 -2.68 12.52 -7.42
C CYS A 208 -2.89 14.02 -7.15
N ILE A 209 -3.43 14.31 -5.96
CA ILE A 209 -3.68 15.64 -5.42
C ILE A 209 -3.38 15.68 -3.92
N THR A 210 -2.76 16.77 -3.47
CA THR A 210 -2.57 17.08 -2.06
C THR A 210 -3.01 18.50 -1.75
N LEU A 211 -3.49 18.71 -0.52
CA LEU A 211 -3.92 20.02 -0.05
C LEU A 211 -2.74 20.76 0.57
N VAL A 212 -2.67 22.06 0.30
CA VAL A 212 -1.69 22.98 0.89
C VAL A 212 -2.41 24.19 1.48
N PRO A 213 -1.79 24.98 2.39
CA PRO A 213 -2.48 26.02 3.14
C PRO A 213 -3.22 27.08 2.30
N ASP A 214 -2.77 27.31 1.06
CA ASP A 214 -3.25 28.35 0.15
C ASP A 214 -3.87 27.79 -1.14
N GLY A 215 -4.08 26.48 -1.25
CA GLY A 215 -4.62 25.86 -2.46
C GLY A 215 -4.37 24.36 -2.54
N TYR A 216 -4.10 23.88 -3.75
CA TYR A 216 -3.93 22.45 -4.03
C TYR A 216 -2.72 22.23 -4.94
N VAL A 217 -2.10 21.07 -4.81
CA VAL A 217 -0.99 20.65 -5.66
C VAL A 217 -1.32 19.30 -6.26
N LEU A 218 -1.15 19.18 -7.56
CA LEU A 218 -1.42 17.99 -8.35
C LEU A 218 -0.14 17.41 -8.92
N SER A 219 -0.12 16.09 -9.08
CA SER A 219 0.95 15.41 -9.79
C SER A 219 0.42 14.38 -10.76
N GLY A 220 1.19 14.16 -11.83
CA GLY A 220 0.91 13.20 -12.87
C GLY A 220 1.99 13.23 -13.94
N ARG A 221 1.61 13.06 -15.20
CA ARG A 221 2.55 12.96 -16.32
C ARG A 221 2.23 13.93 -17.43
N SER A 222 3.28 14.36 -18.13
CA SER A 222 3.17 15.07 -19.40
C SER A 222 3.79 14.28 -20.52
N HIS A 223 3.01 13.93 -21.55
CA HIS A 223 3.41 12.99 -22.61
C HIS A 223 4.07 13.76 -23.75
N LEU A 224 5.30 14.21 -23.51
CA LEU A 224 6.08 15.01 -24.45
C LEU A 224 6.26 14.33 -25.81
N SER A 225 6.29 12.99 -25.83
CA SER A 225 6.25 12.18 -27.06
C SER A 225 5.76 10.75 -26.75
N ALA A 226 5.64 9.91 -27.79
CA ALA A 226 5.29 8.49 -27.61
C ALA A 226 6.30 7.71 -26.73
N ASP A 227 7.54 8.20 -26.62
CA ASP A 227 8.64 7.53 -25.93
C ASP A 227 9.16 8.30 -24.70
N ASN A 228 8.51 9.41 -24.33
CA ASN A 228 8.94 10.25 -23.21
C ASN A 228 7.73 10.84 -22.47
N PHE A 229 7.62 10.50 -21.18
CA PHE A 229 6.61 11.01 -20.26
C PHE A 229 7.35 11.63 -19.08
N ASP A 230 7.30 12.94 -18.92
CA ASP A 230 7.93 13.62 -17.79
C ASP A 230 6.96 13.67 -16.60
N PHE A 231 7.49 13.79 -15.37
CA PHE A 231 6.67 14.19 -14.23
C PHE A 231 6.11 15.59 -14.47
N TRP A 232 4.84 15.78 -14.10
CA TRP A 232 4.19 17.08 -14.13
C TRP A 232 3.59 17.39 -12.77
N VAL A 233 3.96 18.54 -12.21
CA VAL A 233 3.45 19.04 -10.93
C VAL A 233 2.83 20.40 -11.14
N THR A 234 1.63 20.61 -10.63
CA THR A 234 0.86 21.85 -10.80
C THR A 234 0.33 22.35 -9.48
N LYS A 235 0.54 23.63 -9.16
CA LYS A 235 -0.13 24.30 -8.04
C LYS A 235 -1.25 25.19 -8.55
N ILE A 236 -2.40 25.06 -7.93
CA ILE A 236 -3.58 25.88 -8.14
C ILE A 236 -4.01 26.51 -6.82
N ASP A 237 -4.66 27.68 -6.88
CA ASP A 237 -5.31 28.24 -5.70
C ASP A 237 -6.65 27.54 -5.39
N THR A 238 -7.31 27.98 -4.32
CA THR A 238 -8.60 27.41 -3.89
C THR A 238 -9.74 27.57 -4.91
N SER A 239 -9.62 28.48 -5.88
CA SER A 239 -10.57 28.68 -6.98
C SER A 239 -10.23 27.88 -8.23
N GLY A 240 -9.10 27.16 -8.24
CA GLY A 240 -8.59 26.45 -9.41
C GLY A 240 -7.75 27.32 -10.35
N THR A 241 -7.36 28.53 -9.94
CA THR A 241 -6.48 29.36 -10.78
C THR A 241 -5.04 28.86 -10.67
N LEU A 242 -4.43 28.53 -11.81
CA LEU A 242 -3.03 28.12 -11.93
C LEU A 242 -2.09 29.16 -11.32
N GLN A 243 -1.21 28.71 -10.41
CA GLN A 243 -0.16 29.53 -9.79
C GLN A 243 1.20 29.26 -10.45
N TRP A 244 1.58 27.99 -10.57
CA TRP A 244 2.77 27.53 -11.27
C TRP A 244 2.60 26.06 -11.68
N ASP A 245 3.34 25.65 -12.70
CA ASP A 245 3.55 24.25 -13.04
C ASP A 245 5.01 23.99 -13.41
N ILE A 246 5.48 22.78 -13.16
CA ILE A 246 6.81 22.31 -13.52
C ILE A 246 6.71 20.96 -14.21
N ARG A 247 7.58 20.73 -15.19
CA ARG A 247 7.76 19.45 -15.86
C ARG A 247 9.22 19.06 -15.79
N PHE A 248 9.50 17.82 -15.40
CA PHE A 248 10.86 17.31 -15.36
C PHE A 248 10.87 15.79 -15.41
N GLY A 249 11.86 15.24 -16.09
CA GLY A 249 12.01 13.80 -16.23
C GLY A 249 13.35 13.44 -16.83
N SER A 250 13.49 12.17 -17.15
CA SER A 250 14.61 11.65 -17.92
C SER A 250 14.30 11.75 -19.42
N PRO A 251 15.22 11.33 -20.31
CA PRO A 251 14.87 11.13 -21.72
C PRO A 251 13.83 10.03 -21.97
N TYR A 252 13.38 9.30 -20.94
CA TYR A 252 12.53 8.11 -21.03
C TYR A 252 11.13 8.36 -20.42
N LYS A 253 10.40 7.27 -20.13
CA LYS A 253 9.06 7.34 -19.56
C LYS A 253 9.16 7.28 -18.04
N GLU A 254 8.65 8.30 -17.36
CA GLU A 254 8.38 8.25 -15.93
C GLU A 254 6.98 7.66 -15.65
N PRO A 255 6.83 6.84 -14.59
CA PRO A 255 5.54 6.36 -14.11
C PRO A 255 4.76 7.49 -13.41
N SER A 256 3.46 7.30 -13.21
CA SER A 256 2.62 8.28 -12.51
C SER A 256 3.10 8.51 -11.06
N PRO A 257 3.46 9.75 -10.67
CA PRO A 257 3.98 10.04 -9.35
C PRO A 257 2.88 10.29 -8.31
N SER A 258 3.20 9.96 -7.07
CA SER A 258 2.51 10.44 -5.87
C SER A 258 2.98 11.84 -5.45
N ILE A 259 2.12 12.60 -4.78
CA ILE A 259 2.45 13.89 -4.17
C ILE A 259 1.91 13.97 -2.74
N LEU A 260 2.72 14.51 -1.82
CA LEU A 260 2.38 14.67 -0.42
C LEU A 260 2.87 16.03 0.09
N TYR A 261 2.01 16.77 0.80
CA TYR A 261 2.42 17.94 1.58
C TYR A 261 2.89 17.49 2.98
N LEU A 262 4.16 17.74 3.28
CA LEU A 262 4.80 17.33 4.53
C LEU A 262 4.49 18.30 5.68
N GLN A 263 4.56 17.81 6.91
CA GLN A 263 4.37 18.58 8.13
C GLN A 263 5.32 19.78 8.27
N ASP A 264 6.50 19.73 7.63
CA ASP A 264 7.48 20.81 7.62
C ASP A 264 7.26 21.85 6.52
N GLY A 265 6.21 21.68 5.71
CA GLY A 265 5.80 22.61 4.67
C GLY A 265 6.43 22.35 3.30
N ARG A 266 7.21 21.28 3.11
CA ARG A 266 7.70 20.89 1.78
C ARG A 266 6.68 20.02 1.03
N LEU A 267 6.82 19.95 -0.28
CA LEU A 267 6.18 18.93 -1.09
C LEU A 267 7.14 17.76 -1.30
N LEU A 268 6.59 16.55 -1.29
CA LEU A 268 7.29 15.30 -1.56
C LEU A 268 6.62 14.61 -2.75
N LEU A 269 7.36 14.49 -3.84
CA LEU A 269 6.98 13.67 -4.98
C LEU A 269 7.67 12.31 -4.90
N GLY A 270 6.91 11.22 -5.02
CA GLY A 270 7.43 9.85 -5.04
C GLY A 270 7.02 9.13 -6.32
N GLY A 271 7.97 8.51 -7.02
CA GLY A 271 7.76 7.82 -8.29
C GLY A 271 8.96 6.94 -8.67
N GLY A 272 9.19 6.79 -9.98
CA GLY A 272 10.31 6.04 -10.55
C GLY A 272 11.06 6.90 -11.55
N TRP A 273 12.39 6.89 -11.52
CA TRP A 273 13.21 7.60 -12.49
C TRP A 273 13.49 6.70 -13.70
N GLY A 274 13.04 7.10 -14.89
CA GLY A 274 13.30 6.37 -16.12
C GLY A 274 14.80 6.30 -16.44
N THR A 275 15.26 5.10 -16.80
CA THR A 275 16.68 4.86 -17.13
C THR A 275 16.90 4.31 -18.52
N ASP A 276 15.86 3.77 -19.15
CA ASP A 276 15.88 3.32 -20.54
C ASP A 276 14.48 3.33 -21.19
N PRO A 277 14.37 3.07 -22.52
CA PRO A 277 13.09 3.03 -23.22
C PRO A 277 12.19 1.81 -22.90
N PHE A 278 12.69 0.86 -22.13
CA PHE A 278 12.04 -0.43 -21.83
C PHE A 278 11.46 -0.47 -20.41
N TYR A 279 11.10 0.69 -19.86
CA TYR A 279 10.48 0.84 -18.54
C TYR A 279 11.39 0.38 -17.39
N PHE A 280 12.72 0.49 -17.53
CA PHE A 280 13.62 0.32 -16.40
C PHE A 280 13.66 1.59 -15.57
N GLU A 281 13.30 1.45 -14.29
CA GLU A 281 13.05 2.55 -13.38
C GLU A 281 13.84 2.36 -12.07
N THR A 282 14.23 3.47 -11.45
CA THR A 282 14.76 3.47 -10.08
C THR A 282 13.81 4.23 -9.17
N PRO A 283 13.37 3.68 -8.02
CA PRO A 283 12.57 4.39 -7.04
C PRO A 283 13.15 5.75 -6.72
N TYR A 284 12.35 6.80 -6.85
CA TYR A 284 12.81 8.18 -6.88
C TYR A 284 11.90 9.08 -6.05
N VAL A 285 12.52 9.93 -5.24
CA VAL A 285 11.83 10.90 -4.39
C VAL A 285 12.41 12.29 -4.64
N VAL A 286 11.54 13.29 -4.75
CA VAL A 286 11.89 14.70 -4.96
C VAL A 286 11.23 15.56 -3.91
N PHE A 287 12.02 16.42 -3.28
CA PHE A 287 11.52 17.45 -2.38
C PHE A 287 11.39 18.76 -3.15
N ILE A 288 10.22 19.38 -3.09
CA ILE A 288 9.87 20.56 -3.89
C ILE A 288 9.42 21.69 -2.96
N ASP A 289 9.84 22.92 -3.25
CA ASP A 289 9.34 24.12 -2.59
C ASP A 289 7.92 24.44 -3.11
N PRO A 290 6.87 24.41 -2.26
CA PRO A 290 5.52 24.72 -2.71
C PRO A 290 5.31 26.18 -3.14
N ALA A 291 6.22 27.10 -2.81
CA ALA A 291 6.07 28.51 -3.15
C ALA A 291 6.27 28.75 -4.65
N ASN A 292 7.16 28.00 -5.29
CA ASN A 292 7.58 28.25 -6.67
C ASN A 292 7.81 27.00 -7.53
N GLY A 293 7.70 25.79 -6.95
CA GLY A 293 7.95 24.54 -7.67
C GLY A 293 9.43 24.20 -7.82
N ASP A 294 10.35 24.91 -7.17
CA ASP A 294 11.77 24.60 -7.27
C ASP A 294 12.08 23.26 -6.60
N THR A 295 12.84 22.41 -7.29
CA THR A 295 13.41 21.21 -6.71
C THR A 295 14.44 21.60 -5.63
N LEU A 296 14.15 21.24 -4.39
CA LEU A 296 15.07 21.42 -3.26
C LEU A 296 16.23 20.42 -3.36
N TYR A 297 15.88 19.14 -3.49
CA TYR A 297 16.79 18.03 -3.76
C TYR A 297 16.02 16.76 -4.10
N SER A 298 16.73 15.71 -4.53
CA SER A 298 16.12 14.44 -4.90
C SER A 298 17.02 13.26 -4.53
N ARG A 299 16.44 12.07 -4.44
CA ARG A 299 17.13 10.83 -4.04
C ARG A 299 16.57 9.64 -4.81
N LYS A 300 17.46 8.72 -5.17
CA LYS A 300 17.15 7.42 -5.79
C LYS A 300 17.42 6.31 -4.77
N TYR A 301 16.61 5.25 -4.78
CA TYR A 301 16.71 4.15 -3.83
C TYR A 301 16.70 2.82 -4.53
N GLY A 302 17.47 1.86 -3.99
CA GLY A 302 17.52 0.51 -4.53
C GLY A 302 18.21 0.42 -5.90
N ALA A 303 18.04 -0.75 -6.52
CA ALA A 303 18.52 -1.01 -7.87
C ALA A 303 17.49 -0.57 -8.92
N THR A 304 17.97 -0.38 -10.15
CA THR A 304 17.13 -0.19 -11.32
C THR A 304 16.63 -1.55 -11.80
N ASP A 305 15.33 -1.66 -12.06
CA ASP A 305 14.75 -2.81 -12.75
C ASP A 305 13.46 -2.42 -13.47
N TYR A 306 12.91 -3.36 -14.23
CA TYR A 306 11.64 -3.21 -14.94
C TYR A 306 10.54 -2.74 -13.99
N ILE A 307 9.84 -1.65 -14.32
CA ILE A 307 8.69 -1.06 -13.61
C ILE A 307 8.89 -1.02 -12.07
N THR A 308 10.09 -0.70 -11.60
CA THR A 308 10.39 -0.61 -10.16
C THR A 308 10.21 0.83 -9.68
N THR A 309 9.17 1.08 -8.89
CA THR A 309 8.69 2.45 -8.60
C THR A 309 7.90 2.56 -7.30
N ILE A 310 7.65 3.81 -6.88
CA ILE A 310 6.81 4.21 -5.75
C ILE A 310 5.46 4.69 -6.29
N PHE A 311 4.35 4.13 -5.79
CA PHE A 311 3.00 4.57 -6.14
C PHE A 311 2.38 5.52 -5.12
N VAL A 312 2.81 5.46 -3.86
CA VAL A 312 2.26 6.30 -2.78
C VAL A 312 3.33 6.60 -1.73
N SER A 313 3.19 7.76 -1.07
CA SER A 313 3.95 8.12 0.12
C SER A 313 3.00 8.67 1.20
N LYS A 314 3.25 8.34 2.47
CA LYS A 314 2.55 8.91 3.64
C LYS A 314 3.56 9.25 4.72
N GLN A 315 3.24 10.26 5.55
CA GLN A 315 4.10 10.69 6.64
C GLN A 315 3.59 10.17 7.99
N PHE A 316 4.50 9.65 8.81
CA PHE A 316 4.27 9.30 10.20
C PHE A 316 4.11 10.55 11.08
N PRO A 317 3.53 10.41 12.28
CA PRO A 317 3.50 11.49 13.27
C PRO A 317 4.88 11.95 13.76
N ASP A 318 5.92 11.11 13.66
CA ASP A 318 7.31 11.44 14.00
C ASP A 318 8.09 12.06 12.82
N SER A 319 7.39 12.38 11.73
CA SER A 319 7.90 12.95 10.48
C SER A 319 8.65 12.00 9.53
N ASP A 320 8.89 10.74 9.91
CA ASP A 320 9.35 9.72 8.95
C ASP A 320 8.34 9.53 7.82
N ILE A 321 8.79 9.01 6.68
CA ILE A 321 7.97 8.80 5.50
C ILE A 321 7.98 7.32 5.14
N ILE A 322 6.80 6.75 4.94
CA ILE A 322 6.63 5.42 4.34
C ILE A 322 6.21 5.59 2.88
N HIS A 323 6.86 4.83 2.01
CA HIS A 323 6.57 4.74 0.59
C HIS A 323 6.16 3.30 0.27
N ALA A 324 5.19 3.15 -0.62
CA ALA A 324 4.77 1.84 -1.12
C ALA A 324 4.68 1.83 -2.66
N GLY A 325 4.95 0.67 -3.24
CA GLY A 325 4.92 0.49 -4.69
C GLY A 325 5.28 -0.94 -5.10
N VAL A 326 6.12 -1.06 -6.11
CA VAL A 326 6.48 -2.33 -6.75
C VAL A 326 7.98 -2.42 -7.03
N SER A 327 8.51 -3.63 -6.98
CA SER A 327 9.89 -3.95 -7.39
C SER A 327 9.96 -5.24 -8.20
N TYR A 328 10.76 -5.24 -9.26
CA TYR A 328 11.17 -6.45 -9.99
C TYR A 328 12.63 -6.82 -9.72
N VAL A 329 13.30 -6.08 -8.82
CA VAL A 329 14.70 -6.34 -8.49
C VAL A 329 14.82 -7.76 -7.94
N GLY A 330 15.69 -8.55 -8.56
CA GLY A 330 16.03 -9.89 -8.07
C GLY A 330 14.98 -10.98 -8.33
N GLY A 331 13.86 -10.68 -9.02
CA GLY A 331 12.82 -11.69 -9.19
C GLY A 331 11.57 -11.23 -9.96
N PRO A 332 10.45 -11.97 -9.83
CA PRO A 332 9.15 -11.50 -10.31
C PRO A 332 8.69 -10.27 -9.52
N GLU A 333 7.55 -9.72 -9.90
CA GLU A 333 6.94 -8.56 -9.27
C GLU A 333 6.72 -8.74 -7.75
N GLN A 334 7.19 -7.76 -6.96
CA GLN A 334 7.18 -7.76 -5.50
C GLN A 334 6.59 -6.45 -4.94
N GLY A 335 5.89 -6.55 -3.82
CA GLY A 335 5.45 -5.39 -3.07
C GLY A 335 6.65 -4.66 -2.51
N LEU A 336 6.80 -3.36 -2.78
CA LEU A 336 7.90 -2.56 -2.26
C LEU A 336 7.40 -1.72 -1.09
N LEU A 337 8.10 -1.78 0.06
CA LEU A 337 8.01 -0.75 1.10
C LEU A 337 9.38 -0.14 1.36
N LEU A 338 9.42 1.19 1.48
CA LEU A 338 10.60 1.97 1.79
C LEU A 338 10.25 2.94 2.91
N ARG A 339 10.96 2.89 4.03
CA ARG A 339 10.88 3.90 5.09
C ARG A 339 12.08 4.83 5.01
N THR A 340 11.82 6.13 5.02
CA THR A 340 12.86 7.17 5.02
C THR A 340 12.64 8.16 6.17
N THR A 341 13.69 8.88 6.54
CA THR A 341 13.56 10.07 7.38
C THR A 341 12.82 11.17 6.64
N SER A 342 12.38 12.21 7.34
CA SER A 342 11.81 13.41 6.70
C SER A 342 12.73 14.05 5.64
N ASP A 343 14.04 13.80 5.69
CA ASP A 343 15.01 14.32 4.73
C ASP A 343 15.33 13.36 3.58
N GLY A 344 14.65 12.22 3.54
CA GLY A 344 14.81 11.17 2.53
C GLY A 344 16.04 10.28 2.76
N ASP A 345 16.63 10.25 3.95
CA ASP A 345 17.63 9.22 4.22
C ASP A 345 16.93 7.88 4.44
N SER A 346 17.39 6.82 3.78
CA SER A 346 16.81 5.49 3.90
C SER A 346 17.02 4.94 5.32
N ILE A 347 15.93 4.50 5.95
CA ILE A 347 15.95 3.75 7.20
C ILE A 347 15.98 2.26 6.87
N TRP A 348 15.05 1.81 6.01
CA TRP A 348 15.04 0.47 5.45
C TRP A 348 14.24 0.44 4.14
N MET A 349 14.56 -0.53 3.28
CA MET A 349 13.85 -0.83 2.05
C MET A 349 13.67 -2.33 1.97
N ARG A 350 12.45 -2.79 1.70
CA ARG A 350 12.12 -4.21 1.67
C ARG A 350 11.17 -4.55 0.54
N ASN A 351 11.39 -5.73 -0.02
CA ASN A 351 10.50 -6.34 -0.99
C ASN A 351 9.75 -7.51 -0.36
N TYR A 352 8.45 -7.58 -0.61
CA TYR A 352 7.54 -8.56 -0.04
C TYR A 352 7.03 -9.48 -1.16
N PHE A 353 7.20 -10.78 -0.96
CA PHE A 353 6.75 -11.82 -1.88
C PHE A 353 5.53 -12.53 -1.33
N TYR A 354 4.60 -12.88 -2.20
CA TYR A 354 3.49 -13.75 -1.86
C TYR A 354 3.88 -15.22 -2.02
N TYR A 355 3.46 -16.05 -1.06
CA TYR A 355 3.50 -17.50 -1.14
C TYR A 355 2.27 -18.04 -0.42
N ASP A 356 1.65 -19.11 -0.91
CA ASP A 356 0.69 -19.89 -0.12
C ASP A 356 0.78 -21.38 -0.54
N ASP A 357 -0.13 -22.21 -0.05
CA ASP A 357 -0.17 -23.64 -0.38
C ASP A 357 -0.49 -23.93 -1.86
N ASP A 358 -1.13 -22.98 -2.56
CA ASP A 358 -1.63 -23.13 -3.93
C ASP A 358 -0.80 -22.33 -4.97
N VAL A 359 0.00 -21.36 -4.52
CA VAL A 359 0.75 -20.37 -5.31
C VAL A 359 2.24 -20.48 -5.01
N GLU A 360 2.95 -21.18 -5.90
CA GLU A 360 4.39 -21.49 -5.74
C GLU A 360 5.34 -20.31 -6.04
N GLN A 361 4.87 -19.28 -6.75
CA GLN A 361 5.63 -18.07 -7.13
C GLN A 361 4.74 -16.82 -7.09
N GLY A 362 4.24 -16.48 -5.91
CA GLY A 362 3.35 -15.35 -5.76
C GLY A 362 4.04 -14.04 -6.08
N GLN A 363 3.38 -13.26 -6.93
CA GLN A 363 3.73 -11.92 -7.31
C GLN A 363 2.84 -10.94 -6.56
N GLY A 364 3.25 -9.68 -6.41
CA GLY A 364 2.36 -8.67 -5.87
C GLY A 364 2.92 -7.27 -5.90
N ARG A 365 2.07 -6.28 -5.66
CA ARG A 365 2.44 -4.86 -5.54
C ARG A 365 1.54 -4.17 -4.52
N PHE A 366 1.98 -3.03 -4.00
CA PHE A 366 1.19 -2.19 -3.09
C PHE A 366 0.78 -0.88 -3.74
N PHE A 367 -0.50 -0.54 -3.67
CA PHE A 367 -1.06 0.72 -4.18
C PHE A 367 -1.34 1.74 -3.09
N ASP A 368 -1.56 1.32 -1.85
CA ASP A 368 -1.74 2.24 -0.73
C ASP A 368 -1.02 1.73 0.52
N VAL A 369 -0.71 2.65 1.43
CA VAL A 369 -0.06 2.36 2.71
C VAL A 369 -0.52 3.35 3.77
N LEU A 370 -0.58 2.94 5.02
CA LEU A 370 -0.85 3.81 6.16
C LEU A 370 0.17 3.56 7.29
N PRO A 371 0.73 4.63 7.87
CA PRO A 371 1.34 4.58 9.20
C PRO A 371 0.36 4.02 10.23
N THR A 372 0.83 3.17 11.14
CA THR A 372 0.03 2.66 12.26
C THR A 372 0.56 3.14 13.61
N ALA A 373 -0.31 3.16 14.63
CA ALA A 373 -0.03 3.76 15.94
C ALA A 373 1.09 3.06 16.74
N ASP A 374 1.45 1.85 16.36
CA ASP A 374 2.58 1.05 16.86
C ASP A 374 3.91 1.37 16.16
N ASN A 375 3.97 2.46 15.39
CA ASN A 375 5.11 2.88 14.57
C ASN A 375 5.45 1.94 13.40
N GLY A 376 4.58 0.97 13.10
CA GLY A 376 4.62 0.15 11.89
C GLY A 376 3.82 0.77 10.74
N CYS A 377 3.51 -0.03 9.73
CA CYS A 377 2.58 0.38 8.67
C CYS A 377 1.73 -0.80 8.19
N ILE A 378 0.63 -0.48 7.50
CA ILE A 378 -0.23 -1.43 6.80
C ILE A 378 -0.33 -1.02 5.35
N ALA A 379 -0.05 -1.93 4.42
CA ALA A 379 -0.06 -1.71 2.99
C ALA A 379 -1.08 -2.62 2.32
N THR A 380 -1.67 -2.17 1.21
CA THR A 380 -2.62 -2.94 0.43
C THR A 380 -2.35 -2.87 -1.06
N GLY A 381 -2.74 -3.93 -1.77
CA GLY A 381 -2.64 -4.03 -3.22
C GLY A 381 -3.25 -5.34 -3.72
N PHE A 382 -2.56 -6.01 -4.63
CA PHE A 382 -2.92 -7.36 -5.02
C PHE A 382 -1.71 -8.30 -4.93
N ALA A 383 -2.01 -9.57 -4.77
CA ALA A 383 -1.08 -10.65 -4.98
C ALA A 383 -1.66 -11.59 -6.04
N ASN A 384 -0.83 -12.15 -6.92
CA ASN A 384 -1.28 -13.10 -7.92
C ASN A 384 -0.31 -14.26 -8.10
N GLY A 385 -0.80 -15.33 -8.71
CA GLY A 385 0.07 -16.41 -9.16
C GLY A 385 -0.69 -17.57 -9.79
N PRO A 386 0.05 -18.52 -10.39
CA PRO A 386 -0.55 -19.72 -10.94
C PRO A 386 -1.11 -20.59 -9.82
N VAL A 387 -2.35 -21.06 -9.98
CA VAL A 387 -3.03 -21.94 -9.02
C VAL A 387 -3.10 -23.35 -9.59
N ASN A 388 -2.63 -24.33 -8.82
CA ASN A 388 -2.66 -25.75 -9.20
C ASN A 388 -4.05 -26.39 -9.01
N VAL A 389 -5.09 -25.85 -9.64
CA VAL A 389 -6.43 -26.47 -9.66
C VAL A 389 -6.56 -27.53 -10.76
N PRO A 390 -7.39 -28.60 -10.58
CA PRO A 390 -7.59 -29.62 -11.60
C PRO A 390 -8.28 -29.03 -12.85
N LEU A 391 -7.48 -28.74 -13.87
CA LEU A 391 -7.78 -28.43 -15.28
C LEU A 391 -9.14 -27.75 -15.60
N PRO A 392 -9.12 -26.53 -16.15
CA PRO A 392 -7.92 -25.77 -16.56
C PRO A 392 -7.13 -25.24 -15.35
N PRO A 393 -5.78 -25.16 -15.42
CA PRO A 393 -5.00 -24.42 -14.44
C PRO A 393 -5.51 -22.98 -14.36
N GLY A 394 -5.65 -22.45 -13.15
CA GLY A 394 -6.14 -21.10 -12.91
C GLY A 394 -5.02 -20.09 -12.65
N HIS A 395 -5.36 -18.81 -12.73
CA HIS A 395 -4.61 -17.71 -12.11
C HIS A 395 -5.50 -17.15 -11.00
N SER A 396 -4.95 -16.98 -9.79
CA SER A 396 -5.62 -16.23 -8.72
C SER A 396 -4.96 -14.86 -8.66
N GLN A 397 -5.79 -13.83 -8.50
CA GLN A 397 -5.36 -12.52 -8.08
C GLN A 397 -6.31 -12.03 -6.98
N ASP A 398 -5.77 -11.83 -5.79
CA ASP A 398 -6.55 -11.52 -4.60
C ASP A 398 -6.17 -10.15 -4.03
N THR A 399 -7.07 -9.55 -3.25
CA THR A 399 -6.70 -8.39 -2.43
C THR A 399 -5.65 -8.79 -1.43
N TRP A 400 -4.52 -8.07 -1.41
CA TRP A 400 -3.39 -8.36 -0.54
C TRP A 400 -3.23 -7.26 0.50
N VAL A 401 -3.04 -7.64 1.77
CA VAL A 401 -2.83 -6.72 2.89
C VAL A 401 -1.70 -7.21 3.77
N VAL A 402 -0.71 -6.34 3.96
CA VAL A 402 0.48 -6.62 4.77
C VAL A 402 0.61 -5.56 5.84
N LYS A 403 0.61 -5.99 7.11
CA LYS A 403 0.97 -5.16 8.25
C LYS A 403 2.34 -5.53 8.78
N VAL A 404 3.20 -4.55 8.91
CA VAL A 404 4.57 -4.69 9.43
C VAL A 404 4.80 -3.81 10.64
N ASP A 405 5.82 -4.17 11.43
CA ASP A 405 6.32 -3.35 12.52
C ASP A 405 7.19 -2.17 12.03
N SER A 406 7.79 -1.43 12.96
CA SER A 406 8.59 -0.25 12.65
C SER A 406 9.83 -0.51 11.80
N MET A 407 10.29 -1.76 11.72
CA MET A 407 11.46 -2.20 10.96
C MET A 407 11.08 -2.90 9.64
N GLY A 408 9.79 -2.88 9.27
CA GLY A 408 9.30 -3.53 8.06
C GLY A 408 9.19 -5.05 8.22
N CYS A 409 9.01 -5.55 9.44
CA CYS A 409 8.88 -6.98 9.69
C CYS A 409 7.43 -7.41 9.91
N VAL A 410 7.01 -8.47 9.22
CA VAL A 410 5.72 -9.15 9.49
C VAL A 410 5.78 -9.91 10.82
N VAL A 411 6.96 -10.47 11.15
CA VAL A 411 7.23 -11.14 12.43
C VAL A 411 8.46 -10.51 13.08
N PRO A 412 8.46 -10.22 14.39
CA PRO A 412 9.58 -9.56 15.07
C PRO A 412 10.94 -10.24 14.83
N GLY A 413 11.97 -9.45 14.53
CA GLY A 413 13.36 -9.89 14.40
C GLY A 413 13.85 -10.16 12.97
N CYS A 414 13.03 -9.91 11.94
CA CYS A 414 13.45 -10.02 10.53
C CYS A 414 14.49 -8.95 10.10
N ASP A 415 14.81 -8.01 10.99
CA ASP A 415 15.82 -6.96 10.87
C ASP A 415 17.20 -7.37 11.44
N GLY A 416 17.25 -8.47 12.20
CA GLY A 416 18.48 -8.96 12.83
C GLY A 416 19.51 -9.58 11.88
N ILE A 417 19.15 -9.79 10.61
CA ILE A 417 20.04 -10.38 9.59
C ILE A 417 20.41 -9.31 8.55
N VAL A 418 21.61 -8.73 8.72
CA VAL A 418 22.16 -7.73 7.81
C VAL A 418 22.29 -8.32 6.39
N GLY A 419 21.76 -7.60 5.39
CA GLY A 419 21.88 -7.96 3.97
C GLY A 419 20.68 -8.70 3.38
N ILE A 420 19.66 -9.05 4.18
CA ILE A 420 18.39 -9.57 3.68
C ILE A 420 17.41 -8.42 3.49
N THR A 421 17.12 -8.12 2.23
CA THR A 421 16.15 -7.09 1.81
C THR A 421 14.81 -7.69 1.39
N GLU A 422 14.72 -9.00 1.26
CA GLU A 422 13.55 -9.71 0.79
C GLU A 422 12.87 -10.49 1.93
N VAL A 423 11.56 -10.33 2.06
CA VAL A 423 10.74 -11.02 3.05
C VAL A 423 9.71 -11.86 2.30
N ALA A 424 9.86 -13.19 2.35
CA ALA A 424 8.80 -14.08 1.94
C ALA A 424 7.68 -14.00 2.99
N THR A 425 6.45 -13.83 2.51
CA THR A 425 5.29 -13.72 3.39
C THR A 425 4.54 -15.05 3.43
N ASN A 426 3.59 -15.21 4.37
CA ASN A 426 2.74 -16.41 4.53
C ASN A 426 3.42 -17.77 4.85
N LEU A 427 4.70 -17.79 5.19
CA LEU A 427 5.38 -18.99 5.71
C LEU A 427 5.40 -19.03 7.25
N GLY A 428 4.46 -18.35 7.92
CA GLY A 428 4.44 -18.24 9.39
C GLY A 428 4.39 -19.59 10.12
N ASP A 429 3.71 -20.57 9.54
CA ASP A 429 3.61 -21.94 10.06
C ASP A 429 4.74 -22.85 9.58
N ALA A 430 5.69 -22.35 8.79
CA ALA A 430 6.79 -23.18 8.29
C ALA A 430 7.75 -23.64 9.39
N LEU A 431 7.66 -23.08 10.59
CA LEU A 431 8.46 -23.47 11.75
C LEU A 431 7.60 -24.04 12.88
N HIS A 432 7.85 -25.29 13.24
CA HIS A 432 7.21 -25.93 14.39
C HIS A 432 8.26 -26.26 15.45
N LEU A 433 8.06 -25.77 16.68
CA LEU A 433 9.06 -25.89 17.74
C LEU A 433 8.61 -26.80 18.87
N TYR A 434 9.50 -27.68 19.32
CA TYR A 434 9.28 -28.44 20.56
C TYR A 434 10.59 -28.90 21.21
N PRO A 435 10.66 -29.06 22.54
CA PRO A 435 9.74 -28.45 23.51
C PRO A 435 9.90 -26.92 23.51
N ASN A 436 8.85 -26.21 23.90
CA ASN A 436 8.89 -24.77 24.14
C ASN A 436 7.99 -24.48 25.37
N PRO A 437 8.54 -24.15 26.56
CA PRO A 437 9.94 -23.78 26.84
C PRO A 437 10.96 -24.93 26.69
N VAL A 438 12.23 -24.59 26.48
CA VAL A 438 13.36 -25.51 26.24
C VAL A 438 14.53 -25.25 27.21
N ARG A 439 15.32 -26.27 27.51
CA ARG A 439 16.55 -26.14 28.34
C ARG A 439 17.83 -26.41 27.59
N GLU A 440 17.84 -27.46 26.76
CA GLU A 440 19.08 -27.92 26.11
C GLU A 440 18.89 -28.07 24.60
N GLN A 441 17.93 -28.89 24.16
CA GLN A 441 17.74 -29.18 22.74
C GLN A 441 16.37 -28.72 22.27
N LEU A 442 16.36 -27.78 21.32
CA LEU A 442 15.16 -27.31 20.63
C LEU A 442 15.05 -28.02 19.29
N HIS A 443 13.97 -28.77 19.11
CA HIS A 443 13.63 -29.36 17.83
C HIS A 443 12.87 -28.34 16.98
N VAL A 444 13.38 -28.11 15.78
CA VAL A 444 12.86 -27.16 14.80
C VAL A 444 12.36 -27.94 13.60
N GLY A 445 11.06 -28.19 13.55
CA GLY A 445 10.38 -28.69 12.37
C GLY A 445 10.33 -27.62 11.28
N ILE A 446 10.66 -27.97 10.03
CA ILE A 446 10.63 -27.06 8.88
C ILE A 446 9.65 -27.62 7.82
N SER A 447 8.54 -26.93 7.62
CA SER A 447 7.46 -27.31 6.69
C SER A 447 7.30 -26.22 5.62
N LEU A 448 8.03 -26.31 4.51
CA LEU A 448 7.86 -25.40 3.38
C LEU A 448 6.80 -25.95 2.41
N PRO A 449 6.03 -25.09 1.71
CA PRO A 449 5.03 -25.52 0.73
C PRO A 449 5.59 -26.47 -0.32
N HIS A 450 4.75 -27.37 -0.83
CA HIS A 450 5.17 -28.33 -1.85
C HIS A 450 5.67 -27.57 -3.09
N GLY A 451 6.88 -27.91 -3.56
CA GLY A 451 7.47 -27.24 -4.73
C GLY A 451 8.24 -25.95 -4.41
N PHE A 452 8.28 -25.49 -3.15
CA PHE A 452 9.02 -24.29 -2.76
C PHE A 452 10.50 -24.36 -3.15
N LYS A 453 10.96 -23.38 -3.94
CA LYS A 453 12.35 -23.30 -4.42
C LYS A 453 13.12 -22.27 -3.61
N THR A 454 14.18 -22.73 -2.94
CA THR A 454 15.12 -21.87 -2.21
C THR A 454 16.11 -21.22 -3.17
N THR A 455 16.46 -19.95 -2.99
CA THR A 455 17.47 -19.26 -3.81
C THR A 455 18.90 -19.52 -3.32
N GLY A 456 19.06 -20.33 -2.27
CA GLY A 456 20.34 -20.75 -1.73
C GLY A 456 20.18 -21.70 -0.54
N PRO A 457 21.26 -21.99 0.21
CA PRO A 457 21.18 -22.85 1.38
C PRO A 457 20.30 -22.22 2.47
N LEU A 458 19.41 -23.04 3.02
CA LEU A 458 18.58 -22.64 4.16
C LEU A 458 19.43 -22.48 5.41
N THR A 459 19.09 -21.48 6.22
CA THR A 459 19.80 -21.14 7.45
C THR A 459 18.79 -20.84 8.55
N LEU A 460 19.00 -21.41 9.73
CA LEU A 460 18.31 -21.05 10.97
C LEU A 460 19.18 -20.06 11.75
N SER A 461 18.59 -18.94 12.17
CA SER A 461 19.26 -17.90 12.94
C SER A 461 18.47 -17.62 14.23
N VAL A 462 19.11 -17.77 15.38
CA VAL A 462 18.55 -17.44 16.70
C VAL A 462 19.02 -16.04 17.08
N THR A 463 18.09 -15.18 17.46
CA THR A 463 18.33 -13.79 17.87
C THR A 463 17.72 -13.53 19.25
N SER A 464 18.34 -12.64 20.03
CA SER A 464 17.69 -12.09 21.23
C SER A 464 16.55 -11.15 20.84
N LEU A 465 15.67 -10.78 21.79
CA LEU A 465 14.60 -9.81 21.52
C LEU A 465 15.13 -8.41 21.15
N GLU A 466 16.38 -8.11 21.47
CA GLU A 466 17.09 -6.90 21.05
C GLU A 466 17.75 -7.04 19.66
N GLY A 467 17.45 -8.12 18.92
CA GLY A 467 17.90 -8.33 17.54
C GLY A 467 19.34 -8.86 17.41
N LYS A 468 20.03 -9.18 18.52
CA LYS A 468 21.40 -9.68 18.47
C LYS A 468 21.41 -11.15 18.01
N LEU A 469 22.13 -11.46 16.93
CA LEU A 469 22.40 -12.84 16.51
C LEU A 469 23.17 -13.59 17.61
N VAL A 470 22.62 -14.72 18.06
CA VAL A 470 23.17 -15.53 19.15
C VAL A 470 23.65 -16.90 18.65
N GLN A 471 22.98 -17.46 17.65
CA GLN A 471 23.35 -18.73 17.05
C GLN A 471 22.90 -18.77 15.59
N GLN A 472 23.65 -19.44 14.73
CA GLN A 472 23.28 -19.65 13.33
C GLN A 472 23.69 -21.04 12.88
N VAL A 473 22.79 -21.76 12.22
CA VAL A 473 22.99 -23.15 11.79
C VAL A 473 22.47 -23.32 10.36
N ALA A 474 23.27 -23.91 9.48
CA ALA A 474 22.82 -24.27 8.14
C ALA A 474 21.84 -25.46 8.22
N VAL A 475 20.74 -25.38 7.48
CA VAL A 475 19.77 -26.47 7.36
C VAL A 475 20.29 -27.46 6.29
N PRO A 476 20.53 -28.73 6.64
CA PRO A 476 21.08 -29.70 5.70
C PRO A 476 20.15 -29.95 4.52
N THR A 477 20.70 -30.02 3.30
CA THR A 477 19.98 -30.34 2.05
C THR A 477 19.30 -31.72 2.05
N SER A 478 19.63 -32.57 3.02
CA SER A 478 19.10 -33.92 3.20
C SER A 478 18.06 -34.05 4.32
N ALA A 479 17.64 -32.95 4.95
CA ALA A 479 16.72 -33.01 6.08
C ALA A 479 15.26 -33.04 5.59
N ALA A 480 14.62 -34.21 5.77
CA ALA A 480 13.19 -34.27 5.93
C ALA A 480 12.83 -33.53 7.23
N GLY A 481 12.51 -32.24 7.10
CA GLY A 481 11.61 -31.53 8.00
C GLY A 481 12.02 -31.26 9.44
N GLU A 482 13.26 -31.50 9.90
CA GLU A 482 13.64 -31.23 11.30
C GLU A 482 15.15 -30.92 11.52
N VAL A 483 15.45 -29.89 12.32
CA VAL A 483 16.80 -29.51 12.77
C VAL A 483 16.81 -29.38 14.29
N VAL A 484 17.84 -29.90 14.96
CA VAL A 484 18.00 -29.76 16.42
C VAL A 484 19.00 -28.65 16.72
N LEU A 485 18.58 -27.65 17.50
CA LEU A 485 19.43 -26.57 17.99
C LEU A 485 19.81 -26.84 19.45
N ASP A 486 21.11 -26.82 19.74
CA ASP A 486 21.60 -26.80 21.12
C ASP A 486 21.54 -25.36 21.64
N VAL A 487 20.68 -25.14 22.64
CA VAL A 487 20.42 -23.86 23.30
C VAL A 487 20.91 -23.84 24.75
N SER A 488 21.62 -24.87 25.20
CA SER A 488 22.12 -24.98 26.59
C SER A 488 23.06 -23.84 27.00
N GLY A 489 23.70 -23.19 26.03
CA GLY A 489 24.57 -22.03 26.23
C GLY A 489 23.84 -20.68 26.25
N LEU A 490 22.53 -20.65 26.01
CA LEU A 490 21.73 -19.43 26.02
C LEU A 490 21.30 -19.09 27.46
N ALA A 491 21.21 -17.79 27.76
CA ALA A 491 20.67 -17.35 29.04
C ALA A 491 19.16 -17.58 29.09
N SER A 492 18.58 -17.81 30.27
CA SER A 492 17.13 -17.93 30.41
C SER A 492 16.46 -16.65 29.89
N GLY A 493 15.48 -16.81 28.99
CA GLY A 493 14.91 -15.68 28.27
C GLY A 493 14.14 -16.09 27.02
N MET A 494 13.53 -15.10 26.38
CA MET A 494 12.82 -15.30 25.12
C MET A 494 13.73 -14.96 23.94
N TYR A 495 13.68 -15.79 22.90
CA TYR A 495 14.47 -15.67 21.68
C TYR A 495 13.57 -15.76 20.46
N ALA A 496 13.99 -15.14 19.36
CA ALA A 496 13.37 -15.30 18.05
C ALA A 496 14.23 -16.22 17.18
N LEU A 497 13.58 -17.19 16.54
CA LEU A 497 14.17 -18.09 15.56
C LEU A 497 13.71 -17.68 14.17
N HIS A 498 14.66 -17.55 13.24
CA HIS A 498 14.44 -17.16 11.86
C HIS A 498 14.90 -18.25 10.91
N LEU A 499 14.14 -18.54 9.88
CA LEU A 499 14.52 -19.33 8.72
C LEU A 499 14.73 -18.38 7.54
N SER A 500 15.89 -18.45 6.90
CA SER A 500 16.20 -17.68 5.69
C SER A 500 16.91 -18.54 4.66
N ASP A 501 16.87 -18.13 3.39
CA ASP A 501 17.82 -18.60 2.37
C ASP A 501 18.88 -17.52 2.08
N ALA A 502 19.56 -17.60 0.93
CA ALA A 502 20.67 -16.69 0.60
C ALA A 502 20.23 -15.24 0.32
N GLN A 503 18.95 -14.99 0.01
CA GLN A 503 18.45 -13.67 -0.37
C GLN A 503 17.20 -13.27 0.44
N ARG A 504 16.43 -14.25 0.94
CA ARG A 504 15.10 -14.06 1.52
C ARG A 504 15.04 -14.50 2.97
N TRP A 505 14.39 -13.70 3.79
CA TRP A 505 13.83 -14.17 5.06
C TRP A 505 12.56 -14.96 4.75
N LEU A 506 12.45 -16.19 5.26
CA LEU A 506 11.36 -17.10 4.93
C LEU A 506 10.30 -17.14 6.02
N ALA A 507 10.69 -17.48 7.25
CA ALA A 507 9.77 -17.68 8.35
C ALA A 507 10.43 -17.33 9.68
N GLY A 508 9.63 -17.10 10.71
CA GLY A 508 10.15 -16.89 12.05
C GLY A 508 9.13 -17.15 13.15
N THR A 509 9.63 -17.51 14.32
CA THR A 509 8.83 -17.84 15.51
C THR A 509 9.61 -17.51 16.78
N LYS A 510 8.99 -17.64 17.95
CA LYS A 510 9.62 -17.34 19.25
C LYS A 510 9.67 -18.58 20.13
N PHE A 511 10.72 -18.70 20.94
CA PHE A 511 10.84 -19.73 21.96
C PHE A 511 11.44 -19.19 23.26
N VAL A 512 11.24 -19.93 24.35
CA VAL A 512 11.70 -19.58 25.69
C VAL A 512 12.76 -20.59 26.14
N VAL A 513 13.92 -20.09 26.57
CA VAL A 513 14.97 -20.86 27.24
C VAL A 513 14.77 -20.74 28.75
N GLU A 514 14.77 -21.87 29.46
CA GLU A 514 14.67 -21.96 30.93
C GLU A 514 15.98 -22.28 31.62
#